data_AF-A0A662GBR5-F1
#
_entry.id   AF-A0A662GBR5-F1
#
_cell.length_a   1.000
_cell.length_b   1.000
_cell.length_c   1.000
_cell.angle_alpha   90.00
_cell.angle_beta   90.00
_cell.angle_gamma   90.00
#
_symmetry.space_group_name_H-M   'P 1'
#
loop_
_entity.id
_entity.type
_entity.pdbx_description
1 polymer ?
#
loop_
_entity_poly.entity_id
_entity_poly.type
_entity_poly.pdbx_seq_one_letter_code
_entity_poly.pdbx_strand_id
1 'polypeptide(L)'
;ILLSIDGVKEVTDYYRGAGVYDKVLKAARYLRSINVKADLIARMSVSEHTKLYRDVVHLLSLDIFDHVHWQLDVIWSDRWVDFDSWLEKSYLPDLKKLVNLWATKLREGIVLGIAPFLGIVKAMFFEDLPAPPCGSGVEAFAINTDGTILACPIAVDVKWAKIGNIKDTSLKNLKSLFKIGEPCSSCNIFKYCGGRCLYAYYERLWGEGGFRKICRATKYLVSLIEELRDEIASLIDKGKVDIEKLDYPKFLNTIEIIP
;
A
#
# COMPACT_ATOMS: atom_id res chain seq x y z
N ILE A 1 -8.54 -2.97 10.87
CA ILE A 1 -8.19 -4.41 10.98
C ILE A 1 -7.74 -4.88 9.61
N LEU A 2 -6.52 -5.42 9.51
CA LEU A 2 -5.98 -5.94 8.26
C LEU A 2 -6.19 -7.45 8.20
N LEU A 3 -6.78 -7.93 7.11
CA LEU A 3 -7.06 -9.33 6.86
C LEU A 3 -6.26 -9.77 5.63
N SER A 4 -5.31 -10.68 5.84
CA SER A 4 -4.40 -11.15 4.78
C SER A 4 -5.11 -12.05 3.77
N ILE A 5 -5.40 -11.52 2.59
CA ILE A 5 -6.09 -12.19 1.49
C ILE A 5 -5.61 -11.59 0.17
N ASP A 6 -5.20 -12.42 -0.79
CA ASP A 6 -4.44 -11.95 -1.97
C ASP A 6 -5.28 -11.83 -3.24
N GLY A 7 -6.58 -12.10 -3.16
CA GLY A 7 -7.48 -12.05 -4.31
C GLY A 7 -8.50 -13.18 -4.30
N VAL A 8 -8.68 -13.81 -5.45
CA VAL A 8 -9.50 -15.02 -5.56
C VAL A 8 -8.92 -16.18 -4.74
N LYS A 9 -9.74 -17.21 -4.51
CA LYS A 9 -9.35 -18.39 -3.73
C LYS A 9 -8.06 -19.02 -4.25
N GLU A 10 -7.96 -19.22 -5.56
CA GLU A 10 -6.79 -19.81 -6.22
C GLU A 10 -5.49 -19.09 -5.84
N VAL A 11 -5.44 -17.76 -5.95
CA VAL A 11 -4.25 -16.96 -5.65
C VAL A 11 -3.95 -16.95 -4.15
N THR A 12 -4.97 -16.76 -3.32
CA THR A 12 -4.80 -16.72 -1.86
C THR A 12 -4.29 -18.06 -1.34
N ASP A 13 -4.90 -19.16 -1.77
CA ASP A 13 -4.52 -20.50 -1.30
C ASP A 13 -3.17 -20.94 -1.88
N TYR A 14 -2.78 -20.48 -3.08
CA TYR A 14 -1.46 -20.71 -3.66
C TYR A 14 -0.34 -20.11 -2.79
N TYR A 15 -0.47 -18.83 -2.41
CA TYR A 15 0.58 -18.14 -1.65
C TYR A 15 0.51 -18.35 -0.14
N ARG A 16 -0.69 -18.52 0.42
CA ARG A 16 -0.91 -18.55 1.88
C ARG A 16 -1.26 -19.94 2.42
N GLY A 17 -1.51 -20.91 1.54
CA GLY A 17 -1.85 -22.29 1.90
C GLY A 17 -3.33 -22.61 1.70
N ALA A 18 -3.62 -23.89 1.42
CA ALA A 18 -4.95 -24.38 1.13
C ALA A 18 -5.97 -24.05 2.22
N GLY A 19 -7.13 -23.49 1.82
CA GLY A 19 -8.24 -23.15 2.71
C GLY A 19 -8.04 -21.84 3.51
N VAL A 20 -6.97 -21.08 3.28
CA VAL A 20 -6.78 -19.78 3.93
C VAL A 20 -7.82 -18.77 3.47
N TYR A 21 -8.15 -18.73 2.18
CA TYR A 21 -9.19 -17.86 1.64
C TYR A 21 -10.51 -17.98 2.42
N ASP A 22 -10.99 -19.22 2.61
CA ASP A 22 -12.26 -19.46 3.32
C ASP A 22 -12.19 -19.04 4.79
N LYS A 23 -11.07 -19.33 5.45
CA LYS A 23 -10.86 -18.96 6.87
C LYS A 23 -10.85 -17.46 7.05
N VAL A 24 -10.19 -16.72 6.16
CA VAL A 24 -10.14 -15.25 6.22
C VAL A 24 -11.52 -14.66 5.96
N LEU A 25 -12.26 -15.15 4.97
CA LEU A 25 -13.63 -14.69 4.74
C LEU A 25 -14.58 -15.03 5.89
N LYS A 26 -14.42 -16.20 6.52
CA LYS A 26 -15.18 -16.56 7.72
C LYS A 26 -14.91 -15.56 8.85
N ALA A 27 -13.65 -15.22 9.08
CA ALA A 27 -13.27 -14.22 10.09
C ALA A 27 -13.83 -12.83 9.75
N ALA A 28 -13.71 -12.39 8.50
CA ALA A 28 -14.23 -11.10 8.04
C ALA A 28 -15.75 -10.99 8.21
N ARG A 29 -16.50 -12.03 7.80
CA ARG A 29 -17.96 -12.11 8.00
C ARG A 29 -18.34 -12.14 9.47
N TYR A 30 -17.56 -12.83 10.30
CA TYR A 30 -17.77 -12.81 11.74
C TYR A 30 -17.63 -11.40 12.32
N LEU A 31 -16.57 -10.65 11.95
CA LEU A 31 -16.38 -9.26 12.36
C LEU A 31 -17.54 -8.35 11.93
N ARG A 32 -18.08 -8.55 10.72
CA ARG A 32 -19.30 -7.84 10.28
C ARG A 32 -20.53 -8.26 11.10
N SER A 33 -20.71 -9.54 11.39
CA SER A 33 -21.87 -10.05 12.13
C SER A 33 -21.98 -9.53 13.56
N ILE A 34 -20.84 -9.20 14.19
CA ILE A 34 -20.80 -8.60 15.53
C ILE A 34 -20.72 -7.07 15.49
N ASN A 35 -20.95 -6.45 14.32
CA ASN A 35 -20.96 -5.00 14.10
C ASN A 35 -19.68 -4.28 14.56
N VAL A 36 -18.50 -4.88 14.33
CA VAL A 36 -17.22 -4.21 14.63
C VAL A 36 -17.15 -2.85 13.93
N LYS A 37 -16.92 -1.80 14.72
CA LYS A 37 -16.70 -0.42 14.24
C LYS A 37 -15.22 -0.21 13.91
N ALA A 38 -14.76 -0.88 12.86
CA ALA A 38 -13.40 -0.74 12.37
C ALA A 38 -13.36 -0.90 10.85
N ASP A 39 -12.40 -0.21 10.24
CA ASP A 39 -12.02 -0.38 8.83
C ASP A 39 -11.51 -1.81 8.61
N LEU A 40 -12.23 -2.63 7.84
CA LEU A 40 -11.80 -3.96 7.42
C LEU A 40 -11.06 -3.85 6.09
N ILE A 41 -9.75 -4.10 6.14
CA ILE A 41 -8.86 -3.92 4.99
C ILE A 41 -8.43 -5.29 4.48
N ALA A 42 -8.73 -5.59 3.21
CA ALA A 42 -8.11 -6.72 2.53
C ALA A 42 -6.65 -6.38 2.22
N ARG A 43 -5.73 -7.10 2.86
CA ARG A 43 -4.28 -6.92 2.71
C ARG A 43 -3.72 -7.98 1.78
N MET A 44 -3.39 -7.57 0.55
CA MET A 44 -2.81 -8.42 -0.46
C MET A 44 -1.28 -8.35 -0.44
N SER A 45 -0.63 -9.46 -0.78
CA SER A 45 0.75 -9.54 -1.24
C SER A 45 0.74 -9.94 -2.72
N VAL A 46 1.28 -9.08 -3.59
CA VAL A 46 1.19 -9.24 -5.05
C VAL A 46 2.49 -9.80 -5.59
N SER A 47 2.37 -10.90 -6.34
CA SER A 47 3.50 -11.59 -7.02
C SER A 47 3.02 -12.16 -8.37
N GLU A 48 3.84 -12.96 -9.06
CA GLU A 48 3.65 -13.29 -10.48
C GLU A 48 2.29 -13.93 -10.85
N HIS A 49 1.74 -14.78 -9.97
CA HIS A 49 0.45 -15.44 -10.18
C HIS A 49 -0.75 -14.49 -9.99
N THR A 50 -0.53 -13.30 -9.44
CA THR A 50 -1.58 -12.31 -9.22
C THR A 50 -1.98 -11.64 -10.53
N LYS A 51 -3.28 -11.52 -10.75
CA LYS A 51 -3.89 -10.71 -11.81
C LYS A 51 -4.61 -9.55 -11.14
N LEU A 52 -3.88 -8.44 -10.98
CA LEU A 52 -4.24 -7.35 -10.07
C LEU A 52 -5.69 -6.88 -10.28
N TYR A 53 -6.12 -6.69 -11.54
CA TYR A 53 -7.50 -6.25 -11.81
C TYR A 53 -8.53 -7.26 -11.31
N ARG A 54 -8.38 -8.54 -11.70
CA ARG A 54 -9.28 -9.62 -11.28
C ARG A 54 -9.35 -9.73 -9.76
N ASP A 55 -8.18 -9.72 -9.13
CA ASP A 55 -8.03 -10.04 -7.71
C ASP A 55 -8.53 -8.89 -6.81
N VAL A 56 -8.24 -7.64 -7.17
CA VAL A 56 -8.79 -6.45 -6.46
C VAL A 56 -10.30 -6.34 -6.68
N VAL A 57 -10.79 -6.49 -7.92
CA VAL A 57 -12.24 -6.41 -8.21
C VAL A 57 -13.00 -7.49 -7.48
N HIS A 58 -12.47 -8.71 -7.42
CA HIS A 58 -13.06 -9.79 -6.63
C HIS A 58 -13.23 -9.38 -5.17
N LEU A 59 -12.17 -8.86 -4.53
CA LEU A 59 -12.23 -8.46 -3.12
C LEU A 59 -13.20 -7.31 -2.87
N LEU A 60 -13.26 -6.32 -3.78
CA LEU A 60 -14.24 -5.23 -3.72
C LEU A 60 -15.68 -5.76 -3.88
N SER A 61 -15.89 -6.73 -4.77
CA SER A 61 -17.22 -7.30 -5.06
C SER A 61 -17.81 -8.13 -3.92
N LEU A 62 -16.98 -8.54 -2.96
CA LEU A 62 -17.45 -9.29 -1.80
C LEU A 62 -18.30 -8.44 -0.85
N ASP A 63 -18.22 -7.10 -0.93
CA ASP A 63 -18.91 -6.15 -0.05
C ASP A 63 -18.68 -6.44 1.45
N ILE A 64 -17.49 -6.96 1.77
CA ILE A 64 -17.06 -7.30 3.13
C ILE A 64 -15.97 -6.36 3.61
N PHE A 65 -15.09 -5.90 2.72
CA PHE A 65 -13.95 -5.04 3.04
C PHE A 65 -14.29 -3.59 2.73
N ASP A 66 -13.93 -2.69 3.64
CA ASP A 66 -14.04 -1.24 3.41
C ASP A 66 -12.96 -0.79 2.44
N HIS A 67 -11.74 -1.37 2.56
CA HIS A 67 -10.61 -1.05 1.69
C HIS A 67 -9.85 -2.28 1.20
N VAL A 68 -9.22 -2.14 0.04
CA VAL A 68 -8.25 -3.08 -0.52
C VAL A 68 -6.90 -2.37 -0.67
N HIS A 69 -5.85 -3.02 -0.19
CA HIS A 69 -4.47 -2.58 -0.28
C HIS A 69 -3.60 -3.74 -0.74
N TRP A 70 -2.52 -3.45 -1.44
CA TRP A 70 -1.51 -4.45 -1.79
C TRP A 70 -0.10 -3.94 -1.59
N GLN A 71 0.83 -4.88 -1.46
CA GLN A 71 2.27 -4.65 -1.47
C GLN A 71 2.90 -5.56 -2.53
N LEU A 72 3.88 -5.06 -3.27
CA LEU A 72 4.66 -5.89 -4.18
C LEU A 72 5.64 -6.78 -3.40
N ASP A 73 5.68 -8.07 -3.71
CA ASP A 73 6.65 -9.03 -3.14
C ASP A 73 8.05 -8.88 -3.79
N VAL A 74 8.61 -7.67 -3.78
CA VAL A 74 9.86 -7.31 -4.48
C VAL A 74 11.04 -7.11 -3.53
N ILE A 75 10.82 -7.35 -2.23
CA ILE A 75 11.75 -7.03 -1.14
C ILE A 75 12.27 -8.30 -0.44
N TRP A 76 11.53 -9.41 -0.52
CA TRP A 76 11.77 -10.62 0.29
C TRP A 76 11.85 -11.90 -0.53
N SER A 77 11.78 -11.78 -1.85
CA SER A 77 11.54 -12.91 -2.73
C SER A 77 12.46 -12.85 -3.94
N ASP A 78 13.23 -13.91 -4.11
CA ASP A 78 13.97 -14.26 -5.32
C ASP A 78 13.12 -15.12 -6.27
N ARG A 79 11.82 -15.30 -5.97
CA ARG A 79 10.92 -16.25 -6.65
C ARG A 79 10.34 -15.72 -7.96
N TRP A 80 10.82 -14.58 -8.44
CA TRP A 80 10.39 -14.00 -9.69
C TRP A 80 11.08 -14.72 -10.84
N VAL A 81 10.29 -15.37 -11.70
CA VAL A 81 10.78 -16.01 -12.92
C VAL A 81 11.08 -14.96 -13.98
N ASP A 82 10.18 -13.99 -14.17
CA ASP A 82 10.32 -12.92 -15.16
C ASP A 82 9.51 -11.68 -14.72
N PHE A 83 10.08 -10.93 -13.78
CA PHE A 83 9.48 -9.70 -13.25
C PHE A 83 9.18 -8.67 -14.34
N ASP A 84 10.06 -8.52 -15.34
CA ASP A 84 9.89 -7.51 -16.39
C ASP A 84 8.69 -7.84 -17.27
N SER A 85 8.58 -9.10 -17.72
CA SER A 85 7.43 -9.56 -18.49
C SER A 85 6.14 -9.47 -17.68
N TRP A 86 6.15 -9.85 -16.40
CA TRP A 86 4.99 -9.68 -15.52
C TRP A 86 4.59 -8.22 -15.36
N LEU A 87 5.57 -7.32 -15.15
CA LEU A 87 5.33 -5.90 -14.98
C LEU A 87 4.65 -5.32 -16.23
N GLU A 88 5.21 -5.55 -17.41
CA GLU A 88 4.71 -4.99 -18.68
C GLU A 88 3.39 -5.62 -19.14
N LYS A 89 3.26 -6.93 -19.03
CA LYS A 89 2.14 -7.68 -19.65
C LYS A 89 0.99 -7.92 -18.70
N SER A 90 1.21 -7.78 -17.39
CA SER A 90 0.21 -8.07 -16.36
C SER A 90 -0.05 -6.85 -15.47
N TYR A 91 0.94 -6.41 -14.68
CA TYR A 91 0.72 -5.43 -13.61
C TYR A 91 0.32 -4.04 -14.12
N LEU A 92 1.10 -3.44 -15.03
CA LEU A 92 0.80 -2.09 -15.54
C LEU A 92 -0.53 -2.04 -16.32
N PRO A 93 -0.84 -2.99 -17.24
CA PRO A 93 -2.14 -3.01 -17.90
C PRO A 93 -3.32 -3.15 -16.92
N ASP A 94 -3.17 -3.99 -15.89
CA ASP A 94 -4.22 -4.16 -14.89
C ASP A 94 -4.39 -2.95 -13.97
N LEU A 95 -3.30 -2.24 -13.63
CA LEU A 95 -3.39 -0.94 -12.95
C LEU A 95 -4.24 0.05 -13.76
N LYS A 96 -3.97 0.19 -15.07
CA LYS A 96 -4.74 1.08 -15.93
C LYS A 96 -6.22 0.70 -15.95
N LYS A 97 -6.55 -0.59 -16.05
CA LYS A 97 -7.95 -1.06 -15.99
C LYS A 97 -8.60 -0.74 -14.65
N LEU A 98 -7.88 -0.89 -13.53
CA LEU A 98 -8.39 -0.57 -12.19
C LEU A 98 -8.64 0.94 -12.05
N VAL A 99 -7.73 1.79 -12.52
CA VAL A 99 -7.92 3.25 -12.50
C VAL A 99 -9.13 3.65 -13.37
N ASN A 100 -9.29 3.05 -14.55
CA ASN A 100 -10.47 3.30 -15.40
C ASN A 100 -11.79 2.88 -14.75
N LEU A 101 -11.80 1.75 -14.03
CA LEU A 101 -12.94 1.31 -13.24
C LEU A 101 -13.22 2.31 -12.12
N TRP A 102 -12.18 2.75 -11.41
CA TRP A 102 -12.30 3.72 -10.32
C TRP A 102 -12.85 5.05 -10.82
N ALA A 103 -12.33 5.59 -11.92
CA ALA A 103 -12.85 6.80 -12.57
C ALA A 103 -14.33 6.67 -12.95
N THR A 104 -14.72 5.53 -13.53
CA THR A 104 -16.13 5.24 -13.83
C THR A 104 -17.00 5.27 -12.58
N LYS A 105 -16.56 4.64 -11.48
CA LYS A 105 -17.30 4.66 -10.21
C LYS A 105 -17.35 6.04 -9.56
N LEU A 106 -16.28 6.83 -9.65
CA LEU A 106 -16.30 8.23 -9.20
C LEU A 106 -17.34 9.06 -9.98
N ARG A 107 -17.43 8.85 -11.30
CA ARG A 107 -18.50 9.44 -12.14
C ARG A 107 -19.90 8.90 -11.78
N GLU A 108 -20.04 7.86 -10.98
CA GLU A 108 -21.31 7.40 -10.42
C GLU A 108 -21.55 7.92 -8.99
N GLY A 109 -20.60 8.67 -8.42
CA GLY A 109 -20.62 9.13 -7.02
C GLY A 109 -20.15 8.06 -6.02
N ILE A 110 -19.56 6.97 -6.49
CA ILE A 110 -19.09 5.84 -5.69
C ILE A 110 -17.56 5.90 -5.58
N VAL A 111 -17.06 6.06 -4.36
CA VAL A 111 -15.62 5.95 -4.07
C VAL A 111 -15.32 4.52 -3.67
N LEU A 112 -14.67 3.75 -4.55
CA LEU A 112 -14.17 2.42 -4.17
C LEU A 112 -12.96 2.59 -3.24
N GLY A 113 -12.91 1.80 -2.16
CA GLY A 113 -11.85 1.80 -1.15
C GLY A 113 -10.52 1.23 -1.65
N ILE A 114 -9.95 1.76 -2.72
CA ILE A 114 -8.65 1.32 -3.24
C ILE A 114 -7.57 2.17 -2.59
N ALA A 115 -6.96 1.66 -1.52
CA ALA A 115 -6.08 2.43 -0.66
C ALA A 115 -4.90 3.09 -1.40
N PRO A 116 -4.23 2.45 -2.37
CA PRO A 116 -3.18 3.13 -3.13
C PRO A 116 -3.65 4.32 -3.96
N PHE A 117 -4.90 4.31 -4.43
CA PHE A 117 -5.44 5.42 -5.22
C PHE A 117 -5.80 6.58 -4.29
N LEU A 118 -6.46 6.25 -3.16
CA LEU A 118 -6.82 7.23 -2.15
C LEU A 118 -5.61 7.90 -1.52
N GLY A 119 -4.53 7.17 -1.25
CA GLY A 119 -3.30 7.76 -0.70
C GLY A 119 -2.63 8.78 -1.62
N ILE A 120 -2.67 8.55 -2.95
CA ILE A 120 -2.14 9.52 -3.93
C ILE A 120 -3.11 10.72 -4.02
N VAL A 121 -4.43 10.50 -3.98
CA VAL A 121 -5.41 11.60 -3.97
C VAL A 121 -5.32 12.43 -2.68
N LYS A 122 -5.06 11.80 -1.53
CA LYS A 122 -4.77 12.48 -0.27
C LYS A 122 -3.61 13.48 -0.44
N ALA A 123 -2.52 13.01 -1.04
CA ALA A 123 -1.35 13.82 -1.41
C ALA A 123 -1.64 14.92 -2.44
N MET A 124 -2.72 14.83 -3.21
CA MET A 124 -3.11 15.83 -4.21
C MET A 124 -3.97 16.97 -3.66
N PHE A 125 -4.80 16.69 -2.65
CA PHE A 125 -5.89 17.60 -2.24
C PHE A 125 -5.89 17.97 -0.75
N PHE A 126 -5.18 17.23 0.13
CA PHE A 126 -5.29 17.41 1.57
C PHE A 126 -3.97 17.81 2.21
N GLU A 127 -2.96 16.95 2.15
CA GLU A 127 -1.68 17.16 2.83
C GLU A 127 -0.55 16.41 2.12
N ASP A 128 0.68 16.87 2.33
CA ASP A 128 1.86 16.14 1.85
C ASP A 128 2.02 14.82 2.62
N LEU A 129 2.45 13.76 1.92
CA LEU A 129 2.73 12.49 2.58
C LEU A 129 4.04 12.55 3.37
N PRO A 130 4.13 11.81 4.50
CA PRO A 130 5.41 11.61 5.16
C PRO A 130 6.36 10.82 4.24
N ALA A 131 7.66 10.89 4.55
CA ALA A 131 8.71 10.18 3.81
C ALA A 131 9.52 9.29 4.77
N PRO A 132 9.24 7.97 4.83
CA PRO A 132 8.34 7.18 3.97
C PRO A 132 6.84 7.41 4.29
N PRO A 133 5.90 7.08 3.36
CA PRO A 133 4.45 7.29 3.58
C PRO A 133 3.86 6.54 4.79
N CYS A 134 4.48 5.44 5.22
CA CYS A 134 4.04 4.69 6.40
C CYS A 134 4.63 5.22 7.72
N GLY A 135 5.47 6.27 7.68
CA GLY A 135 6.12 6.88 8.84
C GLY A 135 7.25 6.04 9.48
N SER A 136 7.53 4.83 8.97
CA SER A 136 8.56 3.94 9.51
C SER A 136 9.91 4.66 9.64
N GLY A 137 10.53 4.56 10.81
CA GLY A 137 11.86 5.13 11.09
C GLY A 137 11.86 6.64 11.37
N VAL A 138 10.71 7.30 11.28
CA VAL A 138 10.57 8.74 11.50
C VAL A 138 9.62 9.01 12.68
N GLU A 139 8.41 8.47 12.58
CA GLU A 139 7.33 8.65 13.56
C GLU A 139 6.60 7.35 13.91
N ALA A 140 6.81 6.29 13.12
CA ALA A 140 6.34 4.94 13.40
C ALA A 140 7.53 3.98 13.62
N PHE A 141 7.43 3.18 14.68
CA PHE A 141 8.46 2.22 15.09
C PHE A 141 7.79 0.90 15.50
N ALA A 142 8.51 -0.20 15.38
CA ALA A 142 8.06 -1.50 15.85
C ALA A 142 8.82 -1.91 17.11
N ILE A 143 8.19 -2.70 17.96
CA ILE A 143 8.80 -3.23 19.19
C ILE A 143 8.63 -4.75 19.15
N ASN A 144 9.75 -5.46 19.15
CA ASN A 144 9.78 -6.91 19.24
C ASN A 144 9.38 -7.38 20.64
N THR A 145 9.07 -8.67 20.79
CA THR A 145 8.64 -9.27 22.05
C THR A 145 9.72 -9.26 23.15
N ASP A 146 10.99 -9.11 22.78
CA ASP A 146 12.14 -8.92 23.68
C ASP A 146 12.39 -7.44 24.08
N GLY A 147 11.57 -6.53 23.54
CA GLY A 147 11.67 -5.10 23.73
C GLY A 147 12.59 -4.38 22.75
N THR A 148 13.24 -5.07 21.80
CA THR A 148 14.04 -4.42 20.76
C THR A 148 13.17 -3.51 19.91
N ILE A 149 13.61 -2.27 19.73
CA ILE A 149 12.96 -1.27 18.89
C ILE A 149 13.54 -1.37 17.49
N LEU A 150 12.65 -1.49 16.50
CA LEU A 150 12.98 -1.50 15.07
C LEU A 150 12.47 -0.23 14.38
N ALA A 151 13.26 0.30 13.45
CA ALA A 151 12.87 1.38 12.57
C ALA A 151 11.69 0.99 11.67
N CYS A 152 11.61 -0.27 11.26
CA CYS A 152 10.55 -0.77 10.38
C CYS A 152 10.17 -2.20 10.79
N PRO A 153 8.88 -2.56 10.85
CA PRO A 153 8.44 -3.88 11.32
C PRO A 153 8.89 -5.04 10.44
N ILE A 154 9.23 -4.79 9.17
CA ILE A 154 9.75 -5.84 8.28
C ILE A 154 11.28 -5.97 8.35
N ALA A 155 11.97 -5.01 8.96
CA ALA A 155 13.43 -4.93 8.98
C ALA A 155 14.06 -5.68 10.17
N VAL A 156 13.64 -6.93 10.38
CA VAL A 156 13.94 -7.68 11.62
C VAL A 156 15.37 -8.24 11.68
N ASP A 157 15.96 -8.50 10.52
CA ASP A 157 17.24 -9.16 10.33
C ASP A 157 18.39 -8.19 10.05
N VAL A 158 18.09 -6.98 9.59
CA VAL A 158 19.10 -5.97 9.24
C VAL A 158 19.57 -5.15 10.44
N LYS A 159 20.88 -4.93 10.54
CA LYS A 159 21.48 -4.24 11.71
C LYS A 159 21.07 -2.78 11.82
N TRP A 160 20.97 -2.07 10.70
CA TRP A 160 20.66 -0.63 10.71
C TRP A 160 19.27 -0.34 11.30
N ALA A 161 18.34 -1.28 11.19
CA ALA A 161 16.97 -1.09 11.66
C ALA A 161 16.84 -1.30 13.18
N LYS A 162 17.81 -1.91 13.85
CA LYS A 162 17.80 -2.12 15.31
C LYS A 162 18.29 -0.84 15.99
N ILE A 163 17.37 -0.07 16.54
CA ILE A 163 17.62 1.31 16.99
C ILE A 163 17.56 1.49 18.52
N GLY A 164 17.35 0.43 19.28
CA GLY A 164 17.39 0.48 20.74
C GLY A 164 16.57 -0.62 21.41
N ASN A 165 16.30 -0.44 22.70
CA ASN A 165 15.39 -1.28 23.48
C ASN A 165 14.42 -0.40 24.28
N ILE A 166 13.18 -0.84 24.45
CA ILE A 166 12.14 -0.09 25.19
C ILE A 166 12.54 0.20 26.65
N LYS A 167 13.46 -0.57 27.22
CA LYS A 167 13.94 -0.41 28.61
C LYS A 167 14.84 0.80 28.81
N ASP A 168 15.60 1.20 27.79
CA ASP A 168 16.67 2.21 27.92
C ASP A 168 16.57 3.36 26.89
N THR A 169 15.76 3.20 25.86
CA THR A 169 15.69 4.15 24.75
C THR A 169 14.50 5.08 24.92
N SER A 170 14.78 6.38 25.09
CA SER A 170 13.74 7.40 25.21
C SER A 170 13.13 7.77 23.85
N LEU A 171 11.86 8.18 23.82
CA LEU A 171 11.18 8.66 22.60
C LEU A 171 11.90 9.83 21.92
N LYS A 172 12.60 10.68 22.68
CA LYS A 172 13.38 11.79 22.12
C LYS A 172 14.53 11.30 21.24
N ASN A 173 15.09 10.14 21.56
CA ASN A 173 16.19 9.54 20.81
C ASN A 173 15.74 8.84 19.52
N LEU A 174 14.42 8.67 19.32
CA LEU A 174 13.86 7.98 18.15
C LEU A 174 13.47 8.95 17.02
N LYS A 175 13.36 10.26 17.28
CA LYS A 175 12.85 11.21 16.29
C LYS A 175 13.82 11.39 15.11
N SER A 176 13.29 11.28 13.90
CA SER A 176 13.97 11.63 12.64
C SER A 176 15.30 10.89 12.40
N LEU A 177 15.39 9.64 12.85
CA LEU A 177 16.60 8.81 12.67
C LEU A 177 16.83 8.45 11.20
N PHE A 178 15.75 8.31 10.43
CA PHE A 178 15.79 7.94 9.02
C PHE A 178 15.23 9.06 8.15
N LYS A 179 15.73 9.12 6.92
CA LYS A 179 15.20 10.02 5.90
C LYS A 179 15.33 9.38 4.53
N ILE A 180 14.36 9.65 3.67
CA ILE A 180 14.51 9.37 2.25
C ILE A 180 15.35 10.49 1.62
N GLY A 181 16.44 10.12 0.95
CA GLY A 181 17.32 11.04 0.23
C GLY A 181 17.32 10.78 -1.28
N GLU A 182 18.43 11.10 -1.94
CA GLU A 182 18.58 10.89 -3.39
C GLU A 182 18.47 9.40 -3.77
N PRO A 183 17.92 9.08 -4.95
CA PRO A 183 17.43 10.00 -6.00
C PRO A 183 15.98 10.47 -5.78
N CYS A 184 15.37 10.18 -4.62
CA CYS A 184 13.95 10.43 -4.40
C CYS A 184 13.69 11.89 -4.03
N SER A 185 14.55 12.49 -3.18
CA SER A 185 14.38 13.87 -2.70
C SER A 185 14.35 14.92 -3.82
N SER A 186 14.98 14.64 -4.97
CA SER A 186 14.95 15.52 -6.15
C SER A 186 13.89 15.12 -7.20
N CYS A 187 13.11 14.05 -6.95
CA CYS A 187 12.15 13.54 -7.93
C CYS A 187 10.86 14.37 -7.97
N ASN A 188 10.38 14.68 -9.18
CA ASN A 188 9.15 15.44 -9.42
C ASN A 188 7.87 14.84 -8.80
N ILE A 189 7.80 13.51 -8.62
CA ILE A 189 6.65 12.85 -7.99
C ILE A 189 6.85 12.57 -6.50
N PHE A 190 7.92 13.09 -5.87
CA PHE A 190 8.26 12.76 -4.49
C PHE A 190 7.13 13.08 -3.50
N LYS A 191 6.42 14.20 -3.70
CA LYS A 191 5.23 14.57 -2.89
C LYS A 191 4.13 13.50 -2.90
N TYR A 192 4.03 12.70 -3.97
CA TYR A 192 3.03 11.66 -4.12
C TYR A 192 3.50 10.29 -3.65
N CYS A 193 4.81 10.02 -3.68
CA CYS A 193 5.33 8.70 -3.35
C CYS A 193 6.05 8.62 -2.01
N GLY A 194 6.52 9.75 -1.47
CA GLY A 194 7.29 9.84 -0.22
C GLY A 194 8.54 8.96 -0.16
N GLY A 195 9.04 8.46 -1.31
CA GLY A 195 10.11 7.46 -1.34
C GLY A 195 9.69 6.01 -1.12
N ARG A 196 8.37 5.74 -1.03
CA ARG A 196 7.78 4.41 -0.82
C ARG A 196 8.26 3.75 0.48
N CYS A 197 8.39 2.43 0.49
CA CYS A 197 8.85 1.66 1.63
C CYS A 197 10.31 2.00 2.02
N LEU A 198 10.51 2.38 3.29
CA LEU A 198 11.84 2.65 3.87
C LEU A 198 12.80 1.48 3.62
N TYR A 199 12.33 0.26 3.89
CA TYR A 199 13.17 -0.92 3.78
C TYR A 199 13.60 -1.16 2.33
N ALA A 200 12.68 -1.00 1.36
CA ALA A 200 13.03 -1.09 -0.07
C ALA A 200 14.08 -0.03 -0.47
N TYR A 201 13.97 1.18 0.07
CA TYR A 201 14.91 2.27 -0.22
C TYR A 201 16.31 2.02 0.35
N TYR A 202 16.40 1.49 1.58
CA TYR A 202 17.67 1.23 2.28
C TYR A 202 18.34 -0.07 1.80
N GLU A 203 17.60 -1.17 1.69
CA GLU A 203 18.19 -2.46 1.31
C GLU A 203 18.53 -2.53 -0.17
N ARG A 204 17.66 -1.98 -1.03
CA ARG A 204 17.79 -2.10 -2.49
C ARG A 204 18.16 -3.52 -2.91
N LEU A 205 17.42 -4.52 -2.43
CA LEU A 205 17.79 -5.95 -2.57
C LEU A 205 18.14 -6.35 -4.02
N TRP A 206 17.42 -5.81 -5.01
CA TRP A 206 17.65 -6.05 -6.44
C TRP A 206 18.58 -5.02 -7.11
N GLY A 207 19.39 -4.32 -6.29
CA GLY A 207 20.25 -3.21 -6.68
C GLY A 207 19.50 -2.01 -7.26
N GLU A 208 20.27 -1.07 -7.81
CA GLU A 208 19.75 0.13 -8.47
C GLU A 208 18.81 -0.18 -9.64
N GLY A 209 19.09 -1.28 -10.36
CA GLY A 209 18.27 -1.74 -11.47
C GLY A 209 16.86 -2.08 -11.01
N GLY A 210 16.72 -2.95 -10.01
CA GLY A 210 15.42 -3.30 -9.43
C GLY A 210 14.72 -2.10 -8.81
N PHE A 211 15.46 -1.25 -8.07
CA PHE A 211 14.90 -0.02 -7.52
C PHE A 211 14.26 0.86 -8.61
N ARG A 212 14.93 1.07 -9.74
CA ARG A 212 14.39 1.83 -10.89
C ARG A 212 13.16 1.16 -11.52
N LYS A 213 13.15 -0.17 -11.63
CA LYS A 213 12.00 -0.91 -12.18
C LYS A 213 10.75 -0.71 -11.34
N ILE A 214 10.86 -0.85 -10.02
CA ILE A 214 9.71 -0.68 -9.13
C ILE A 214 9.31 0.80 -9.05
N CYS A 215 10.29 1.73 -9.04
CA CYS A 215 10.04 3.17 -9.14
C CYS A 215 9.25 3.53 -10.41
N ARG A 216 9.53 2.88 -11.56
CA ARG A 216 8.73 3.06 -12.78
C ARG A 216 7.27 2.64 -12.59
N ALA A 217 7.01 1.53 -11.90
CA ALA A 217 5.65 1.09 -11.61
C ALA A 217 4.89 2.13 -10.78
N THR A 218 5.55 2.69 -9.77
CA THR A 218 4.98 3.78 -8.95
C THR A 218 4.74 5.05 -9.74
N LYS A 219 5.70 5.48 -10.58
CA LYS A 219 5.54 6.64 -11.46
C LYS A 219 4.34 6.49 -12.38
N TYR A 220 4.15 5.29 -12.92
CA TYR A 220 3.01 4.98 -13.78
C TYR A 220 1.67 5.05 -13.03
N LEU A 221 1.60 4.52 -11.81
CA LEU A 221 0.39 4.65 -10.99
C LEU A 221 0.10 6.12 -10.67
N VAL A 222 1.10 6.89 -10.23
CA VAL A 222 0.94 8.31 -9.91
C VAL A 222 0.45 9.08 -11.14
N SER A 223 1.02 8.86 -12.32
CA SER A 223 0.58 9.55 -13.54
C SER A 223 -0.87 9.23 -13.89
N LEU A 224 -1.30 7.97 -13.77
CA LEU A 224 -2.69 7.58 -14.04
C LEU A 224 -3.69 8.25 -13.09
N ILE A 225 -3.35 8.41 -11.81
CA ILE A 225 -4.23 9.11 -10.86
C ILE A 225 -4.18 10.63 -11.09
N GLU A 226 -3.00 11.18 -11.42
CA GLU A 226 -2.83 12.61 -11.67
C GLU A 226 -3.61 13.06 -12.93
N GLU A 227 -3.71 12.21 -13.95
CA GLU A 227 -4.59 12.43 -15.11
C GLU A 227 -6.08 12.62 -14.73
N LEU A 228 -6.51 12.09 -13.58
CA LEU A 228 -7.88 12.25 -13.08
C LEU A 228 -8.07 13.50 -12.19
N ARG A 229 -7.02 14.30 -11.95
CA ARG A 229 -7.06 15.39 -10.97
C ARG A 229 -8.19 16.39 -11.21
N ASP A 230 -8.29 16.93 -12.41
CA ASP A 230 -9.30 17.93 -12.76
C ASP A 230 -10.71 17.34 -12.74
N GLU A 231 -10.84 16.07 -13.12
CA GLU A 231 -12.11 15.35 -13.05
C GLU A 231 -12.57 15.15 -11.60
N ILE A 232 -11.66 14.70 -10.72
CA ILE A 232 -11.94 14.55 -9.28
C ILE A 232 -12.35 15.89 -8.68
N ALA A 233 -11.61 16.97 -8.96
CA ALA A 233 -11.96 18.31 -8.50
C ALA A 233 -13.37 18.72 -8.97
N SER A 234 -13.68 18.52 -10.26
CA SER A 234 -15.01 18.83 -10.80
C SER A 234 -16.14 18.01 -10.15
N LEU A 235 -15.88 16.73 -9.82
CA LEU A 235 -16.85 15.88 -9.15
C LEU A 235 -17.10 16.30 -7.69
N ILE A 236 -16.06 16.78 -7.00
CA ILE A 236 -16.16 17.37 -5.66
C ILE A 236 -16.97 18.67 -5.72
N ASP A 237 -16.63 19.59 -6.63
CA ASP A 237 -17.29 20.89 -6.76
C ASP A 237 -18.79 20.75 -7.07
N LYS A 238 -19.15 19.72 -7.85
CA LYS A 238 -20.55 19.38 -8.17
C LYS A 238 -21.29 18.66 -7.02
N GLY A 239 -20.62 18.41 -5.89
CA GLY A 239 -21.17 17.67 -4.75
C GLY A 239 -21.46 16.19 -5.06
N LYS A 240 -20.88 15.64 -6.14
CA LYS A 240 -21.13 14.27 -6.58
C LYS A 240 -20.28 13.26 -5.84
N VAL A 241 -19.07 13.66 -5.44
CA VAL A 241 -18.18 12.88 -4.59
C VAL A 241 -17.95 13.69 -3.32
N ASP A 242 -18.18 13.04 -2.18
CA ASP A 242 -17.84 13.58 -0.87
C ASP A 242 -16.30 13.57 -0.70
N ILE A 243 -15.72 14.76 -0.54
CA ILE A 243 -14.28 14.94 -0.36
C ILE A 243 -13.76 14.14 0.84
N GLU A 244 -14.55 13.99 1.91
CA GLU A 244 -14.11 13.27 3.11
C GLU A 244 -13.86 11.77 2.86
N LYS A 245 -14.50 11.19 1.84
CA LYS A 245 -14.27 9.80 1.41
C LYS A 245 -12.97 9.62 0.62
N LEU A 246 -12.38 10.70 0.13
CA LEU A 246 -11.11 10.70 -0.60
C LEU A 246 -9.90 10.85 0.34
N ASP A 247 -10.11 11.34 1.56
CA ASP A 247 -9.07 11.45 2.57
C ASP A 247 -8.86 10.12 3.31
N TYR A 248 -7.96 9.30 2.77
CA TYR A 248 -7.57 8.03 3.36
C TYR A 248 -6.07 7.74 3.17
N PRO A 249 -5.39 7.20 4.20
CA PRO A 249 -5.90 6.88 5.53
C PRO A 249 -6.01 8.13 6.43
N LYS A 250 -6.95 8.10 7.39
CA LYS A 250 -7.15 9.19 8.37
C LYS A 250 -6.06 9.27 9.46
N PHE A 251 -5.27 8.21 9.61
CA PHE A 251 -4.14 8.12 10.53
C PHE A 251 -3.14 7.07 10.00
N LEU A 252 -1.93 7.02 10.54
CA LEU A 252 -0.94 5.99 10.21
C LEU A 252 -1.44 4.60 10.62
N ASN A 253 -2.08 3.90 9.70
CA ASN A 253 -2.67 2.57 9.92
C ASN A 253 -1.79 1.43 9.35
N THR A 254 -0.51 1.71 9.11
CA THR A 254 0.53 0.77 8.64
C THR A 254 0.35 0.19 7.24
N ILE A 255 -0.66 0.60 6.48
CA ILE A 255 -0.82 0.18 5.09
C ILE A 255 0.23 0.86 4.20
N GLU A 256 0.65 0.18 3.14
CA GLU A 256 1.47 0.78 2.11
C GLU A 256 0.56 1.45 1.07
N ILE A 257 0.38 2.76 1.17
CA ILE A 257 -0.39 3.52 0.18
C ILE A 257 0.33 3.69 -1.15
N ILE A 258 1.62 3.38 -1.23
CA ILE A 258 2.41 3.46 -2.47
C ILE A 258 3.08 2.11 -2.73
N PRO A 259 2.36 1.15 -3.35
CA PRO A 259 2.83 -0.21 -3.57
C PRO A 259 4.04 -0.31 -4.48
#